data_AF-A0A2V6R0V2-F1
#
_entry.id   AF-A0A2V6R0V2-F1
#
_cell.length_a   1.000
_cell.length_b   1.000
_cell.length_c   1.000
_cell.angle_alpha   90.00
_cell.angle_beta   90.00
_cell.angle_gamma   90.00
#
_symmetry.space_group_name_H-M   'P 1'
#
loop_
_entity.id
_entity.type
_entity.pdbx_description
1 polymer ?
#
loop_
_entity_poly.entity_id
_entity_poly.type
_entity_poly.pdbx_seq_one_letter_code
_entity_poly.pdbx_strand_id
1 'polypeptide(L)'
;MEFDGALEEGLRAFDAKIPCPSCGEIDLLAVDRASQLTIIDFEMTFDDSLLLRGIGHFDWVVRNMPNVRRMYREQVVNFSLPPRLFLLAPQFSPLLRSVARQITRPQIHWVRYHTVDASGGPGILFEPVADE
;
A
#
# COMPACT_ATOMS: atom_id res chain seq x y z
N MET A 1 18.53 5.41 -8.31
CA MET A 1 17.60 4.78 -7.36
C MET A 1 17.30 3.40 -7.91
N GLU A 2 17.93 2.38 -7.36
CA GLU A 2 18.07 1.04 -7.97
C GLU A 2 16.77 0.20 -7.95
N PHE A 3 15.69 0.75 -7.40
CA PHE A 3 14.41 0.08 -7.21
C PHE A 3 13.21 0.89 -7.72
N ASP A 4 13.48 1.95 -8.49
CA ASP A 4 12.41 2.77 -9.06
C ASP A 4 11.55 1.92 -10.01
N GLY A 5 10.24 1.90 -9.78
CA GLY A 5 9.31 1.09 -10.56
C GLY A 5 9.20 -0.39 -10.18
N ALA A 6 9.84 -0.85 -9.09
CA ALA A 6 9.78 -2.27 -8.69
C ALA A 6 8.37 -2.76 -8.36
N LEU A 7 7.55 -1.91 -7.73
CA LEU A 7 6.15 -2.23 -7.38
C LEU A 7 5.16 -1.74 -8.45
N GLU A 8 5.31 -0.49 -8.89
CA GLU A 8 4.57 0.11 -9.99
C GLU A 8 5.43 1.22 -10.60
N GLU A 9 5.46 1.32 -11.93
CA GLU A 9 6.29 2.27 -12.64
C GLU A 9 5.95 3.73 -12.27
N GLY A 10 6.92 4.47 -11.74
CA GLY A 10 6.73 5.85 -11.27
C GLY A 10 6.04 6.00 -9.91
N LEU A 11 5.83 4.89 -9.18
CA LEU A 11 5.45 4.94 -7.77
C LEU A 11 6.63 5.37 -6.90
N ARG A 12 6.44 6.45 -6.14
CA ARG A 12 7.46 7.02 -5.27
C ARG A 12 6.96 7.14 -3.84
N ALA A 13 7.55 6.38 -2.93
CA ALA A 13 7.36 6.56 -1.49
C ALA A 13 7.96 7.90 -1.02
N PHE A 14 7.26 8.58 -0.12
CA PHE A 14 7.68 9.88 0.42
C PHE A 14 7.59 9.97 1.95
N ASP A 15 6.92 9.03 2.62
CA ASP A 15 6.91 8.92 4.07
C ASP A 15 6.74 7.46 4.51
N ALA A 16 7.15 7.15 5.74
CA ALA A 16 7.15 5.81 6.30
C ALA A 16 6.82 5.82 7.80
N LYS A 17 6.22 4.72 8.28
CA LYS A 17 5.88 4.52 9.71
C LYS A 17 5.02 5.66 10.27
N ILE A 18 3.96 6.01 9.56
CA ILE A 18 3.09 7.12 9.93
C ILE A 18 2.16 6.65 11.05
N PRO A 19 2.17 7.29 12.24
CA PRO A 19 1.32 6.86 13.34
C PRO A 19 -0.17 7.00 13.01
N CYS A 20 -0.92 5.91 13.13
CA CYS A 20 -2.36 5.83 12.98
C CYS A 20 -2.99 5.38 14.32
N PRO A 21 -3.51 6.30 15.16
CA PRO A 21 -3.90 6.03 16.54
C PRO A 21 -4.87 4.86 16.78
N SER A 22 -5.59 4.40 15.76
CA SER A 22 -6.59 3.34 15.86
C SER A 22 -6.20 2.04 15.13
N CYS A 23 -5.15 2.07 14.30
CA CYS A 23 -4.84 0.97 13.38
C CYS A 23 -3.35 0.58 13.34
N GLY A 24 -2.51 1.21 14.17
CA GLY A 24 -1.06 0.95 14.19
C GLY A 24 -0.30 2.01 13.43
N GLU A 25 0.69 1.62 12.64
CA GLU A 25 1.45 2.54 11.77
C GLU A 25 1.13 2.22 10.32
N ILE A 26 0.92 3.24 9.50
CA ILE A 26 0.91 3.09 8.04
C ILE A 26 2.36 2.83 7.63
N ASP A 27 2.60 1.74 6.92
CA ASP A 27 3.98 1.34 6.62
C ASP A 27 4.64 2.35 5.69
N LEU A 28 3.99 2.71 4.57
CA LEU A 28 4.45 3.74 3.64
C LEU A 28 3.30 4.57 3.06
N LEU A 29 3.61 5.84 2.77
CA LEU A 29 2.83 6.68 1.87
C LEU A 29 3.64 6.96 0.60
N ALA A 30 2.97 6.84 -0.54
CA ALA A 30 3.54 7.02 -1.86
C ALA A 30 2.62 7.82 -2.78
N VAL A 31 3.18 8.28 -3.90
CA VAL A 31 2.43 8.81 -5.03
C VAL A 31 2.78 8.05 -6.30
N ASP A 32 1.77 7.76 -7.11
CA ASP A 32 1.97 7.23 -8.46
C ASP A 32 2.23 8.33 -9.49
N ARG A 33 2.31 7.96 -10.78
CA ARG A 33 2.49 8.89 -11.90
C ARG A 33 1.37 9.92 -12.06
N ALA A 34 0.16 9.60 -11.60
CA ALA A 34 -0.97 10.52 -11.61
C ALA A 34 -1.00 11.39 -10.33
N SER A 35 0.06 11.34 -9.52
CA SER A 35 0.13 11.96 -8.21
C SER A 35 -0.95 11.44 -7.25
N GLN A 36 -1.55 10.28 -7.50
CA GLN A 36 -2.58 9.71 -6.64
C GLN A 36 -1.94 9.20 -5.35
N LEU A 37 -2.50 9.61 -4.21
CA LEU A 37 -2.04 9.15 -2.91
C LEU A 37 -2.22 7.63 -2.81
N THR A 38 -1.15 6.94 -2.48
CA THR A 38 -1.10 5.49 -2.35
C THR A 38 -0.64 5.12 -0.94
N ILE A 39 -1.47 4.36 -0.25
CA ILE A 39 -1.17 3.77 1.05
C ILE A 39 -0.61 2.38 0.76
N ILE A 40 0.54 2.04 1.32
CA ILE A 40 1.16 0.73 1.12
C ILE A 40 1.39 0.14 2.50
N ASP A 41 0.76 -1.00 2.76
CA ASP A 41 0.98 -1.81 3.96
C ASP A 41 1.53 -3.17 3.56
N PHE A 42 2.45 -3.70 4.37
CA PHE A 42 3.08 -4.98 4.11
C PHE A 42 3.17 -5.87 5.34
N GLU A 43 3.20 -7.19 5.11
CA GLU A 43 3.38 -8.18 6.16
C GLU A 43 4.43 -9.21 5.74
N MET A 44 5.27 -9.62 6.71
CA MET A 44 6.33 -10.59 6.48
C MET A 44 5.85 -12.04 6.54
N THR A 45 4.65 -12.23 7.06
CA THR A 45 4.06 -13.52 7.36
C THR A 45 2.67 -13.64 6.76
N PHE A 46 2.09 -14.83 6.88
CA PHE A 46 0.71 -15.07 6.51
C PHE A 46 -0.21 -14.55 7.63
N ASP A 47 -0.77 -13.35 7.46
CA ASP A 47 -1.70 -12.73 8.41
C ASP A 47 -2.88 -12.05 7.70
N ASP A 48 -4.09 -12.46 8.06
CA ASP A 48 -5.34 -11.88 7.56
C ASP A 48 -5.63 -10.48 8.14
N SER A 49 -4.95 -10.11 9.23
CA SER A 49 -5.08 -8.79 9.86
C SER A 49 -4.65 -7.66 8.93
N LEU A 50 -3.79 -7.93 7.95
CA LEU A 50 -3.29 -6.96 6.98
C LEU A 50 -4.42 -6.25 6.23
N LEU A 51 -5.49 -6.97 5.86
CA LEU A 51 -6.65 -6.35 5.21
C LEU A 51 -7.38 -5.40 6.16
N LEU A 52 -7.65 -5.83 7.40
CA LEU A 52 -8.35 -4.98 8.37
C LEU A 52 -7.53 -3.73 8.70
N ARG A 53 -6.21 -3.89 8.88
CA ARG A 53 -5.25 -2.82 9.11
C ARG A 53 -5.27 -1.81 7.95
N GLY A 54 -5.12 -2.28 6.71
CA GLY A 54 -5.09 -1.40 5.54
C GLY A 54 -6.40 -0.67 5.28
N ILE A 55 -7.55 -1.29 5.55
CA ILE A 55 -8.84 -0.61 5.49
C ILE A 55 -8.95 0.46 6.57
N GLY A 56 -8.47 0.18 7.78
CA GLY A 56 -8.39 1.17 8.86
C GLY A 56 -7.49 2.35 8.52
N HIS A 57 -6.33 2.10 7.93
CA HIS A 57 -5.43 3.14 7.43
C HIS A 57 -6.08 4.00 6.35
N PHE A 58 -6.76 3.36 5.40
CA PHE A 58 -7.53 4.08 4.37
C PHE A 58 -8.60 5.00 4.99
N ASP A 59 -9.42 4.47 5.92
CA ASP A 59 -10.45 5.27 6.61
C ASP A 59 -9.82 6.46 7.36
N TRP A 60 -8.72 6.24 8.08
CA TRP A 60 -8.02 7.29 8.79
C TRP A 60 -7.51 8.39 7.83
N VAL A 61 -6.88 8.03 6.72
CA VAL A 61 -6.38 9.00 5.71
C VAL A 61 -7.54 9.81 5.14
N VAL A 62 -8.64 9.16 4.75
CA VAL A 62 -9.81 9.84 4.19
C VAL A 62 -10.44 10.80 5.20
N ARG A 63 -10.62 10.37 6.45
CA ARG A 63 -11.18 11.20 7.52
C ARG A 63 -10.29 12.38 7.91
N ASN A 64 -8.97 12.23 7.78
CA ASN A 64 -7.98 13.24 8.14
C ASN A 64 -7.39 13.97 6.93
N MET A 65 -8.03 13.89 5.77
CA MET A 65 -7.50 14.45 4.51
C MET A 65 -7.04 15.91 4.60
N PRO A 66 -7.73 16.84 5.30
CA PRO A 66 -7.24 18.21 5.48
C PRO A 66 -5.89 18.28 6.19
N ASN A 67 -5.67 17.41 7.19
CA ASN A 67 -4.41 17.32 7.92
C ASN A 67 -3.31 16.69 7.07
N VAL A 68 -3.63 15.60 6.36
CA VAL A 68 -2.72 14.93 5.41
C VAL A 68 -2.23 15.93 4.36
N ARG A 69 -3.14 16.71 3.77
CA ARG A 69 -2.80 17.76 2.79
C ARG A 69 -1.88 18.84 3.38
N ARG A 70 -2.09 19.22 4.64
CA ARG A 70 -1.23 20.20 5.33
C ARG A 70 0.16 19.65 5.62
N MET A 71 0.23 18.39 6.05
CA MET A 71 1.47 17.69 6.41
C MET A 71 2.36 17.47 5.19
N TYR A 72 1.76 17.09 4.05
CA TYR A 72 2.48 16.76 2.82
C TYR A 72 2.34 17.82 1.72
N ARG A 73 2.25 19.10 2.10
CA ARG A 73 2.08 20.23 1.16
C ARG A 73 3.21 20.35 0.13
N GLU A 74 4.38 19.82 0.44
CA GLU A 74 5.59 19.87 -0.40
C GLU A 74 5.64 18.69 -1.39
N GLN A 75 4.76 17.70 -1.23
CA GLN A 75 4.59 16.60 -2.16
C GLN A 75 3.56 16.96 -3.22
N VAL A 76 3.82 16.58 -4.47
CA VAL A 76 2.85 16.72 -5.56
C VAL A 76 1.84 15.58 -5.45
N VAL A 77 0.79 15.79 -4.64
CA VAL A 77 -0.31 14.84 -4.42
C VAL A 77 -1.60 15.42 -5.00
N ASN A 78 -2.28 14.63 -5.83
CA ASN A 78 -3.58 14.93 -6.37
C ASN A 78 -4.69 14.48 -5.40
N PHE A 79 -5.08 15.39 -4.51
CA PHE A 79 -6.14 15.15 -3.52
C PHE A 79 -7.56 15.11 -4.09
N SER A 80 -7.77 15.29 -5.40
CA SER A 80 -9.09 15.10 -6.02
C SER A 80 -9.41 13.62 -6.29
N LEU A 81 -8.41 12.75 -6.24
CA LEU A 81 -8.55 11.31 -6.41
C LEU A 81 -8.65 10.63 -5.03
N PRO A 82 -9.47 9.58 -4.88
CA PRO A 82 -9.47 8.78 -3.66
C PRO A 82 -8.11 8.07 -3.50
N PRO A 83 -7.60 7.88 -2.28
CA PRO A 83 -6.38 7.11 -2.08
C PRO A 83 -6.51 5.66 -2.58
N ARG A 84 -5.40 5.09 -3.07
CA ARG A 84 -5.27 3.66 -3.39
C ARG A 84 -4.67 2.93 -2.19
N LEU A 85 -5.00 1.65 -2.06
CA LEU A 85 -4.41 0.78 -1.03
C LEU A 85 -3.63 -0.35 -1.70
N PHE A 86 -2.36 -0.50 -1.37
CA PHE A 86 -1.53 -1.64 -1.76
C PHE A 86 -1.30 -2.50 -0.52
N LEU A 87 -1.61 -3.79 -0.65
CA LEU A 87 -1.34 -4.79 0.38
C LEU A 87 -0.29 -5.75 -0.17
N LEU A 88 0.83 -5.84 0.55
CA LEU A 88 2.00 -6.65 0.20
C LEU A 88 2.17 -7.78 1.18
N ALA A 89 2.22 -9.02 0.71
CA ALA A 89 2.47 -10.17 1.57
C ALA A 89 3.12 -11.31 0.77
N PRO A 90 3.85 -12.23 1.40
CA PRO A 90 4.31 -13.44 0.72
C PRO A 90 3.13 -14.34 0.28
N GLN A 91 2.00 -14.25 0.98
CA GLN A 91 0.79 -14.99 0.67
C GLN A 91 -0.45 -14.32 1.26
N PHE A 92 -1.60 -14.50 0.60
CA PHE A 92 -2.92 -14.08 1.08
C PHE A 92 -3.82 -15.30 1.29
N SER A 93 -4.62 -15.33 2.36
CA SER A 93 -5.52 -16.44 2.60
C SER A 93 -6.73 -16.43 1.64
N PRO A 94 -7.35 -17.59 1.38
CA PRO A 94 -8.62 -17.63 0.65
C PRO A 94 -9.74 -16.85 1.34
N LEU A 95 -9.76 -16.81 2.68
CA LEU A 95 -10.75 -16.07 3.46
C LEU A 95 -10.61 -14.57 3.24
N LEU A 96 -9.40 -14.04 3.41
CA LEU A 96 -9.10 -12.63 3.18
C LEU A 96 -9.41 -12.22 1.74
N ARG A 97 -9.07 -13.04 0.74
CA ARG A 97 -9.47 -12.78 -0.66
C ARG A 97 -10.99 -12.78 -0.83
N SER A 98 -11.69 -13.70 -0.17
CA SER A 98 -13.15 -13.76 -0.23
C SER A 98 -13.83 -12.54 0.38
N VAL A 99 -13.34 -12.07 1.52
CA VAL A 99 -13.83 -10.84 2.17
C VAL A 99 -13.50 -9.63 1.31
N ALA A 100 -12.27 -9.55 0.77
CA ALA A 100 -11.82 -8.47 -0.09
C ALA A 100 -12.72 -8.26 -1.31
N ARG A 101 -13.22 -9.33 -1.94
CA ARG A 101 -14.16 -9.23 -3.08
C ARG A 101 -15.47 -8.52 -2.73
N GLN A 102 -15.85 -8.48 -1.45
CA GLN A 102 -17.05 -7.76 -1.00
C GLN A 102 -16.79 -6.27 -0.75
N ILE A 103 -15.52 -5.84 -0.78
CA ILE A 103 -15.11 -4.46 -0.54
C ILE A 103 -15.10 -3.71 -1.88
N THR A 104 -15.97 -2.72 -2.01
CA THR A 104 -16.07 -1.89 -3.22
C THR A 104 -15.18 -0.66 -3.20
N ARG A 105 -14.73 -0.24 -2.00
CA ARG A 105 -13.78 0.86 -1.77
C ARG A 105 -12.98 0.60 -0.48
N PRO A 106 -11.67 0.92 -0.44
CA PRO A 106 -10.84 1.48 -1.52
C PRO A 106 -10.60 0.51 -2.67
N GLN A 107 -9.99 1.01 -3.76
CA GLN A 107 -9.35 0.13 -4.73
C GLN A 107 -8.13 -0.51 -4.06
N ILE A 108 -8.16 -1.83 -3.92
CA ILE A 108 -7.10 -2.60 -3.26
C ILE A 108 -6.25 -3.28 -4.33
N HIS A 109 -4.94 -3.01 -4.31
CA HIS A 109 -3.93 -3.67 -5.12
C HIS A 109 -3.24 -4.73 -4.28
N TRP A 110 -3.45 -5.98 -4.64
CA TRP A 110 -2.87 -7.13 -3.97
C TRP A 110 -1.57 -7.48 -4.66
N VAL A 111 -0.47 -7.49 -3.92
CA VAL A 111 0.83 -7.80 -4.49
C VAL A 111 1.52 -8.84 -3.62
N ARG A 112 1.83 -9.97 -4.24
CA ARG A 112 2.69 -10.97 -3.64
C ARG A 112 4.13 -10.53 -3.77
N TYR A 113 4.95 -10.73 -2.76
CA TYR A 113 6.38 -10.57 -2.91
C TYR A 113 7.14 -11.87 -2.60
N HIS A 114 8.27 -12.06 -3.27
CA HIS A 114 9.17 -13.20 -3.09
C HIS A 114 10.59 -12.70 -2.84
N THR A 115 11.30 -13.30 -1.90
CA THR A 115 12.75 -13.09 -1.77
C THR A 115 13.46 -13.93 -2.81
N VAL A 116 14.30 -13.31 -3.62
CA VAL A 116 15.02 -13.96 -4.72
C VAL A 116 16.52 -13.70 -4.57
N ASP A 117 17.35 -14.66 -4.94
CA ASP A 117 18.78 -14.44 -5.05
C ASP A 117 19.07 -13.78 -6.41
N ALA A 118 19.51 -12.52 -6.38
CA ALA A 118 19.94 -11.79 -7.57
C ALA A 118 21.47 -11.71 -7.64
N SER A 119 22.00 -11.40 -8.81
CA SER A 119 23.45 -11.27 -9.04
C SER A 119 24.15 -10.24 -8.15
N GLY A 120 23.39 -9.32 -7.53
CA GLY A 120 23.87 -8.31 -6.58
C GLY A 120 23.59 -8.61 -5.10
N GLY A 121 23.00 -9.77 -4.77
CA GLY A 121 22.55 -10.13 -3.43
C GLY A 121 21.04 -10.40 -3.35
N PRO A 122 20.48 -10.55 -2.14
CA PRO A 122 19.05 -10.79 -1.95
C PRO A 122 18.21 -9.64 -2.52
N GLY A 123 17.25 -9.99 -3.37
CA GLY A 123 16.28 -9.08 -3.97
C GLY A 123 14.85 -9.45 -3.58
N ILE A 124 13.91 -8.56 -3.93
CA ILE A 124 12.47 -8.80 -3.78
C ILE A 124 11.83 -8.71 -5.17
N LEU A 125 11.10 -9.77 -5.55
CA LEU A 125 10.27 -9.80 -6.74
C LEU A 125 8.82 -9.52 -6.33
N PHE A 126 8.15 -8.58 -7.01
CA PHE A 126 6.74 -8.27 -6.81
C PHE A 126 5.88 -8.87 -7.93
N GLU A 127 4.78 -9.50 -7.56
CA GLU A 127 3.81 -10.13 -8.48
C GLU A 127 2.39 -9.66 -8.12
N PRO A 128 1.68 -8.97 -9.03
CA PRO A 128 0.27 -8.67 -8.84
C PRO A 128 -0.55 -9.95 -8.66
N VAL A 129 -1.47 -9.97 -7.70
CA VAL A 129 -2.44 -11.05 -7.56
C VAL A 129 -3.64 -10.68 -8.44
N ALA A 130 -3.82 -11.40 -9.55
CA ALA A 130 -5.00 -11.24 -10.40
C ALA A 130 -6.26 -11.73 -9.67
N ASP A 131 -7.39 -11.07 -9.92
CA ASP A 131 -8.71 -11.54 -9.50
C ASP A 131 -9.06 -12.81 -10.30
N GLU A 132 -8.89 -13.99 -9.71
CA GLU A 132 -9.52 -15.25 -10.18
C GLU A 132 -10.91 -15.45 -9.54
#